data_AF-A0A6G7XXQ0-F1
#
_entry.id   AF-A0A6G7XXQ0-F1
#
_cell.length_a   1.000
_cell.length_b   1.000
_cell.length_c   1.000
_cell.angle_alpha   90.00
_cell.angle_beta   90.00
_cell.angle_gamma   90.00
#
_symmetry.space_group_name_H-M   'P 1'
#
loop_
_entity.id
_entity.type
_entity.pdbx_description
1 polymer ?
#
loop_
_entity_poly.entity_id
_entity_poly.type
_entity_poly.pdbx_seq_one_letter_code
_entity_poly.pdbx_strand_id
1 'polypeptide(L)'
;MKNNKKRTGVLVGLLAGALLVTGTLAWQDVSQHKTNKFTTTSVEHNVTLVETFEEVSNWRKGEAKVNQISVRNGQDTDDIASYIYEDAYVRVQLKEFMEIKNKSYTYSEKRYMVDEKGNFKRFATLELAQEFMATLGEEAPVDGRIEEVTGLFDKDEEGNVKGFFYIATQQADKNGQYGKFIVMTEVLGEGDVLVEGSINQNHSSDDQHNNAIVDEETGSIDYNVDEDQYTTHLWGAGDNMSADGNPFTQYVKWTFGTDVITMAEWDGQPTAQWIVDTDSTEGYAYWGEKLVHGTDATATPKSITNNILEKVTLIEQPYGAAEYYIHVNMDAVNLKDVSLWADAPAKFTNAISGKDPISMAYKELAETIATTKTLDFKVIPADASSTLVTAIASAQSVHDTDNATLAVLKEATKELQLAVEAYNTNELVVAKRQLLQLLNEAEEIDTNGKSEELITALSIAHDNGEMCFNDGAAEVAHVTEAITDLTDALAAIKS
;
A
#
# COMPACT_ATOMS: atom_id res chain seq x y z
N MET A 1 40.25 45.68 -27.95
CA MET A 1 40.00 45.71 -26.50
C MET A 1 38.50 45.96 -26.29
N LYS A 2 37.80 44.93 -25.79
CA LYS A 2 36.53 44.92 -25.04
C LYS A 2 35.27 45.60 -25.61
N ASN A 3 34.40 44.74 -26.15
CA ASN A 3 32.99 44.48 -25.79
C ASN A 3 32.25 45.46 -24.87
N ASN A 4 31.03 45.86 -25.27
CA ASN A 4 29.80 45.85 -24.45
C ASN A 4 28.58 45.94 -25.39
N LYS A 5 27.89 44.83 -25.62
CA LYS A 5 26.73 44.27 -24.89
C LYS A 5 25.38 44.72 -25.51
N LYS A 6 24.91 43.88 -26.45
CA LYS A 6 23.49 43.77 -26.82
C LYS A 6 22.72 43.30 -25.58
N ARG A 7 21.63 43.99 -25.23
CA ARG A 7 20.61 43.49 -24.30
C ARG A 7 19.74 42.50 -25.07
N THR A 8 20.04 41.22 -24.90
CA THR A 8 19.17 40.11 -25.28
C THR A 8 18.04 40.06 -24.26
N GLY A 9 16.81 40.33 -24.70
CA GLY A 9 15.60 40.02 -23.94
C GLY A 9 15.52 38.51 -23.73
N VAL A 10 15.31 38.12 -22.49
CA VAL A 10 15.31 36.73 -22.05
C VAL A 10 14.10 36.02 -22.64
N LEU A 11 14.42 34.95 -23.34
CA LEU A 11 13.56 33.88 -23.84
C LEU A 11 12.61 33.40 -22.73
N VAL A 12 11.31 33.44 -22.99
CA VAL A 12 10.31 32.60 -22.31
C VAL A 12 10.45 31.21 -22.92
N GLY A 13 11.11 30.31 -22.19
CA GLY A 13 11.32 28.94 -22.62
C GLY A 13 12.19 28.18 -21.62
N LEU A 14 11.66 27.06 -21.15
CA LEU A 14 12.26 26.06 -20.25
C LEU A 14 12.35 26.41 -18.76
N LEU A 15 11.37 25.92 -18.01
CA LEU A 15 11.62 25.23 -16.75
C LEU A 15 10.67 24.03 -16.64
N ALA A 16 10.89 23.06 -17.53
CA ALA A 16 10.66 21.66 -17.20
C ALA A 16 11.88 21.22 -16.37
N GLY A 17 11.66 20.87 -15.11
CA GLY A 17 12.73 20.43 -14.22
C GLY A 17 12.53 20.82 -12.76
N ALA A 18 11.47 20.33 -12.14
CA ALA A 18 11.42 20.16 -10.69
C ALA A 18 10.64 18.87 -10.40
N LEU A 19 11.37 17.75 -10.30
CA LEU A 19 10.92 16.61 -9.50
C LEU A 19 10.85 17.12 -8.05
N LEU A 20 9.69 17.60 -7.64
CA LEU A 20 9.43 17.97 -6.26
C LEU A 20 8.98 16.71 -5.52
N VAL A 21 9.93 16.08 -4.82
CA VAL A 21 9.60 15.23 -3.68
C VAL A 21 9.10 16.18 -2.59
N THR A 22 7.80 16.47 -2.58
CA THR A 22 7.16 17.20 -1.49
C THR A 22 6.90 16.23 -0.35
N GLY A 23 7.92 16.01 0.49
CA GLY A 23 7.70 15.46 1.82
C GLY A 23 6.92 16.50 2.64
N THR A 24 5.71 16.18 3.06
CA THR A 24 4.94 16.97 4.02
C THR A 24 5.63 16.86 5.39
N LEU A 25 6.53 17.80 5.69
CA LEU A 25 7.15 17.92 7.01
C LEU A 25 6.21 18.72 7.92
N ALA A 26 5.39 18.02 8.71
CA ALA A 26 4.57 18.61 9.77
C ALA A 26 5.46 19.17 10.89
N TRP A 27 5.63 20.50 10.95
CA TRP A 27 6.29 21.20 12.05
C TRP A 27 5.27 22.14 12.71
N GLN A 28 4.77 21.74 13.87
CA GLN A 28 3.88 22.52 14.74
C GLN A 28 4.55 23.82 15.21
N ASP A 29 3.78 24.91 15.35
CA ASP A 29 4.28 26.11 16.03
C ASP A 29 3.29 26.76 17.04
N VAL A 30 3.94 27.33 18.07
CA VAL A 30 3.58 28.35 19.07
C VAL A 30 2.34 28.23 19.98
N SER A 31 2.55 27.69 21.19
CA SER A 31 2.13 28.40 22.42
C SER A 31 3.04 28.08 23.61
N GLN A 32 3.47 29.12 24.34
CA GLN A 32 4.31 28.97 25.53
C GLN A 32 3.48 28.60 26.75
N HIS A 33 3.57 27.32 27.14
CA HIS A 33 3.38 26.89 28.52
C HIS A 33 4.71 26.34 29.04
N LYS A 34 5.04 26.63 30.31
CA LYS A 34 6.20 26.02 30.97
C LYS A 34 5.88 24.55 31.22
N THR A 35 6.24 23.74 30.24
CA THR A 35 6.19 22.29 30.30
C THR A 35 7.59 21.78 30.63
N ASN A 36 7.69 20.91 31.65
CA ASN A 36 8.89 20.10 31.81
C ASN A 36 8.98 19.19 30.57
N LYS A 37 9.89 19.56 29.65
CA LYS A 37 10.14 18.80 28.42
C LYS A 37 11.00 17.59 28.79
N PHE A 38 10.34 16.44 28.89
CA PHE A 38 11.00 15.15 28.75
C PHE A 38 10.96 14.80 27.27
N THR A 39 12.11 14.83 26.59
CA THR A 39 12.24 14.35 25.22
C THR A 39 12.83 12.95 25.22
N THR A 40 12.09 12.00 24.68
CA THR A 40 12.70 10.85 24.01
C THR A 40 13.22 11.33 22.64
N THR A 41 14.39 10.89 22.24
CA THR A 41 14.89 11.10 20.89
C THR A 41 14.05 10.28 19.92
N SER A 42 13.61 10.94 18.84
CA SER A 42 13.26 10.42 17.51
C SER A 42 12.08 9.45 17.41
N VAL A 43 11.19 9.75 16.45
CA VAL A 43 10.24 8.81 15.84
C VAL A 43 10.96 7.48 15.59
N GLU A 44 10.40 6.34 15.99
CA GLU A 44 11.06 5.03 15.84
C GLU A 44 11.04 4.50 14.40
N HIS A 45 10.64 5.30 13.42
CA HIS A 45 10.59 4.94 12.01
C HIS A 45 10.80 6.18 11.13
N ASN A 46 11.31 5.97 9.92
CA ASN A 46 11.51 7.03 8.93
C ASN A 46 10.69 6.70 7.68
N VAL A 47 9.36 6.82 7.77
CA VAL A 47 8.46 6.45 6.68
C VAL A 47 8.11 7.69 5.87
N THR A 48 8.21 7.59 4.55
CA THR A 48 7.96 8.69 3.61
C THR A 48 7.06 8.22 2.48
N LEU A 49 6.08 9.05 2.11
CA LEU A 49 5.30 8.89 0.91
C LEU A 49 6.17 9.20 -0.31
N VAL A 50 6.19 8.30 -1.30
CA VAL A 50 6.92 8.49 -2.56
C VAL A 50 5.90 8.62 -3.68
N GLU A 51 5.86 9.81 -4.29
CA GLU A 51 4.94 10.14 -5.37
C GLU A 51 5.70 10.43 -6.67
N THR A 52 5.22 9.88 -7.79
CA THR A 52 5.60 10.31 -9.14
C THR A 52 4.36 10.78 -9.89
N PHE A 53 4.32 12.09 -10.15
CA PHE A 53 3.15 12.77 -10.73
C PHE A 53 3.52 13.50 -12.03
N GLU A 54 2.66 13.40 -13.04
CA GLU A 54 2.71 14.21 -14.26
C GLU A 54 1.68 15.35 -14.17
N GLU A 55 2.15 16.59 -14.04
CA GLU A 55 1.27 17.77 -14.04
C GLU A 55 0.56 17.95 -15.38
N VAL A 56 -0.75 18.27 -15.33
CA VAL A 56 -1.60 18.34 -16.51
C VAL A 56 -2.28 19.69 -16.60
N SER A 57 -1.87 20.50 -17.58
CA SER A 57 -2.48 21.82 -17.83
C SER A 57 -3.69 21.76 -18.78
N ASN A 58 -3.87 20.68 -19.54
CA ASN A 58 -4.95 20.52 -20.53
C ASN A 58 -5.38 19.05 -20.63
N TRP A 59 -5.98 18.53 -19.56
CA TRP A 59 -6.36 17.11 -19.48
C TRP A 59 -7.51 16.79 -20.44
N ARG A 60 -7.30 15.85 -21.35
CA ARG A 60 -8.29 15.48 -22.38
C ARG A 60 -9.03 14.20 -22.03
N LYS A 61 -10.29 14.11 -22.45
CA LYS A 61 -11.06 12.85 -22.38
C LYS A 61 -10.30 11.69 -23.03
N GLY A 62 -10.20 10.59 -22.29
CA GLY A 62 -9.47 9.37 -22.64
C GLY A 62 -7.97 9.43 -22.35
N GLU A 63 -7.43 10.56 -21.87
CA GLU A 63 -6.02 10.70 -21.54
C GLU A 63 -5.74 10.16 -20.13
N ALA A 64 -4.85 9.16 -20.07
CA ALA A 64 -4.33 8.61 -18.82
C ALA A 64 -3.02 9.31 -18.43
N LYS A 65 -2.90 9.64 -17.15
CA LYS A 65 -1.78 10.39 -16.59
C LYS A 65 -1.14 9.63 -15.44
N VAL A 66 0.19 9.70 -15.38
CA VAL A 66 0.97 9.00 -14.36
C VAL A 66 0.71 9.68 -13.02
N ASN A 67 0.24 8.88 -12.07
CA ASN A 67 0.18 9.25 -10.65
C ASN A 67 0.50 7.98 -9.87
N GLN A 68 1.78 7.81 -9.56
CA GLN A 68 2.30 6.63 -8.86
C GLN A 68 2.51 6.97 -7.39
N ILE A 69 1.87 6.20 -6.52
CA ILE A 69 1.95 6.38 -5.07
C ILE A 69 2.52 5.11 -4.45
N SER A 70 3.61 5.25 -3.69
CA SER A 70 4.24 4.19 -2.91
C SER A 70 4.71 4.73 -1.56
N VAL A 71 5.11 3.85 -0.65
CA VAL A 71 5.60 4.22 0.68
C VAL A 71 6.98 3.60 0.88
N ARG A 72 7.92 4.37 1.43
CA ARG A 72 9.29 3.95 1.72
C ARG A 72 9.60 4.07 3.21
N ASN A 73 10.24 3.06 3.81
CA ASN A 73 10.81 3.13 5.16
C ASN A 73 12.35 3.28 5.08
N GLY A 74 12.83 4.47 5.38
CA GLY A 74 14.22 4.89 5.28
C GLY A 74 14.50 5.73 4.05
N GLN A 75 15.67 6.36 4.02
CA GLN A 75 16.13 7.22 2.92
C GLN A 75 17.64 7.05 2.69
N ASP A 76 18.15 7.52 1.56
CA ASP A 76 19.56 7.32 1.18
C ASP A 76 20.55 8.04 2.12
N THR A 77 20.09 9.10 2.79
CA THR A 77 20.87 9.85 3.77
C THR A 77 20.89 9.21 5.15
N ASP A 78 20.31 8.02 5.29
CA ASP A 78 20.28 7.33 6.55
C ASP A 78 21.66 6.72 6.92
N ASP A 79 22.28 7.20 8.01
CA ASP A 79 23.41 6.57 8.71
C ASP A 79 23.02 5.40 9.64
N ILE A 80 23.26 4.18 9.17
CA ILE A 80 23.06 2.90 9.88
C ILE A 80 23.77 2.86 11.26
N ALA A 81 24.85 3.63 11.46
CA ALA A 81 25.61 3.62 12.71
C ALA A 81 24.97 4.47 13.83
N SER A 82 23.99 5.33 13.51
CA SER A 82 23.44 6.32 14.44
C SER A 82 21.94 6.24 14.68
N TYR A 83 21.19 5.36 14.01
CA TYR A 83 19.73 5.28 14.19
C TYR A 83 19.21 4.24 15.16
N ILE A 84 17.98 4.52 15.59
CA ILE A 84 17.09 3.67 16.38
C ILE A 84 15.85 3.20 15.57
N TYR A 85 15.82 3.43 14.25
CA TYR A 85 14.61 3.19 13.43
C TYR A 85 14.33 1.69 13.25
N GLU A 86 13.08 1.29 13.49
CA GLU A 86 12.56 -0.07 13.39
C GLU A 86 11.79 -0.29 12.07
N ASP A 87 11.43 -1.55 11.80
CA ASP A 87 10.48 -1.89 10.74
C ASP A 87 9.10 -1.26 11.04
N ALA A 88 8.38 -0.86 10.00
CA ALA A 88 7.11 -0.14 10.13
C ALA A 88 5.96 -0.89 9.44
N TYR A 89 4.78 -0.83 10.04
CA TYR A 89 3.51 -1.14 9.38
C TYR A 89 2.91 0.18 8.89
N VAL A 90 2.39 0.19 7.67
CA VAL A 90 1.88 1.40 7.04
C VAL A 90 0.47 1.21 6.54
N ARG A 91 -0.33 2.27 6.65
CA ARG A 91 -1.64 2.39 5.99
C ARG A 91 -1.72 3.75 5.32
N VAL A 92 -2.46 3.81 4.22
CA VAL A 92 -2.72 5.04 3.48
C VAL A 92 -4.21 5.24 3.30
N GLN A 93 -4.65 6.49 3.27
CA GLN A 93 -6.02 6.88 2.93
C GLN A 93 -5.94 7.88 1.79
N LEU A 94 -6.59 7.56 0.67
CA LEU A 94 -6.64 8.43 -0.50
C LEU A 94 -7.89 9.30 -0.42
N LYS A 95 -7.76 10.59 -0.76
CA LYS A 95 -8.85 11.56 -0.76
C LYS A 95 -8.94 12.27 -2.10
N GLU A 96 -10.13 12.67 -2.49
CA GLU A 96 -10.46 13.23 -3.79
C GLU A 96 -11.13 14.59 -3.65
N PHE A 97 -10.79 15.49 -4.58
CA PHE A 97 -11.48 16.76 -4.77
C PHE A 97 -11.66 17.05 -6.25
N MET A 98 -12.81 17.60 -6.61
CA MET A 98 -13.06 18.11 -7.96
C MET A 98 -13.89 19.38 -7.92
N GLU A 99 -13.43 20.41 -8.62
CA GLU A 99 -14.13 21.68 -8.83
C GLU A 99 -14.30 21.90 -10.33
N ILE A 100 -15.51 22.27 -10.75
CA ILE A 100 -15.85 22.56 -12.14
C ILE A 100 -16.18 24.04 -12.27
N LYS A 101 -15.29 24.79 -12.92
CA LYS A 101 -15.47 26.21 -13.24
C LYS A 101 -16.23 26.34 -14.54
N ASN A 102 -17.48 26.80 -14.43
CA ASN A 102 -18.33 27.05 -15.58
C ASN A 102 -17.67 28.07 -16.51
N LYS A 103 -17.54 27.71 -17.79
CA LYS A 103 -17.00 28.62 -18.81
C LYS A 103 -18.15 29.35 -19.48
N SER A 104 -18.10 30.68 -19.44
CA SER A 104 -18.97 31.53 -20.24
C SER A 104 -18.16 32.32 -21.25
N TYR A 105 -18.72 32.50 -22.44
CA TYR A 105 -18.09 33.26 -23.51
C TYR A 105 -18.84 34.56 -23.73
N THR A 106 -18.11 35.67 -23.77
CA THR A 106 -18.66 36.92 -24.30
C THR A 106 -18.46 36.91 -25.80
N TYR A 107 -19.55 37.07 -26.52
CA TYR A 107 -19.56 37.07 -27.98
C TYR A 107 -19.55 38.50 -28.51
N SER A 108 -19.07 38.66 -29.75
CA SER A 108 -19.11 39.95 -30.45
C SER A 108 -20.54 40.47 -30.60
N GLU A 109 -20.71 41.80 -30.65
CA GLU A 109 -22.04 42.40 -30.85
C GLU A 109 -22.63 42.08 -32.23
N LYS A 110 -21.75 41.86 -33.22
CA LYS A 110 -22.10 41.61 -34.62
C LYS A 110 -21.77 40.18 -35.03
N ARG A 111 -22.51 39.67 -36.00
CA ARG A 111 -22.22 38.40 -36.66
C ARG A 111 -21.31 38.66 -37.86
N TYR A 112 -20.25 37.87 -37.98
CA TYR A 112 -19.27 38.00 -39.04
C TYR A 112 -19.38 36.88 -40.07
N MET A 113 -19.01 37.20 -41.32
CA MET A 113 -19.16 36.32 -42.45
C MET A 113 -18.35 35.01 -42.29
N VAL A 114 -18.95 33.91 -42.71
CA VAL A 114 -18.33 32.59 -42.75
C VAL A 114 -18.31 32.03 -44.17
N ASP A 115 -17.39 31.11 -44.43
CA ASP A 115 -17.33 30.35 -45.68
C ASP A 115 -18.38 29.23 -45.73
N GLU A 116 -18.46 28.51 -46.85
CA GLU A 116 -19.40 27.39 -47.05
C GLU A 116 -19.20 26.22 -46.08
N LYS A 117 -18.05 26.15 -45.40
CA LYS A 117 -17.74 25.16 -44.37
C LYS A 117 -18.02 25.69 -42.95
N GLY A 118 -18.46 26.94 -42.83
CA GLY A 118 -18.75 27.60 -41.56
C GLY A 118 -17.52 28.16 -40.83
N ASN A 119 -16.38 28.29 -41.49
CA ASN A 119 -15.20 28.97 -40.92
C ASN A 119 -15.30 30.48 -41.14
N PHE A 120 -14.80 31.28 -40.21
CA PHE A 120 -14.78 32.73 -40.39
C PHE A 120 -13.97 33.15 -41.62
N LYS A 121 -14.53 34.08 -42.40
CA LYS A 121 -13.78 34.85 -43.40
C LYS A 121 -13.06 36.00 -42.69
N ARG A 122 -11.78 35.77 -42.36
CA ARG A 122 -10.90 36.74 -41.71
C ARG A 122 -9.76 37.15 -42.66
N PHE A 123 -9.34 38.41 -42.60
CA PHE A 123 -8.35 38.98 -43.49
C PHE A 123 -7.21 39.63 -42.69
N ALA A 124 -5.98 39.48 -43.17
CA ALA A 124 -4.81 40.02 -42.49
C ALA A 124 -4.69 41.55 -42.60
N THR A 125 -5.31 42.15 -43.63
CA THR A 125 -5.32 43.60 -43.85
C THR A 125 -6.69 44.06 -44.33
N LEU A 126 -6.97 45.35 -44.17
CA LEU A 126 -8.21 45.99 -44.62
C LEU A 126 -8.37 45.87 -46.14
N GLU A 127 -7.29 46.04 -46.90
CA GLU A 127 -7.30 45.99 -48.36
C GLU A 127 -7.77 44.62 -48.87
N LEU A 128 -7.30 43.53 -48.25
CA LEU A 128 -7.71 42.17 -48.62
C LEU A 128 -9.20 41.92 -48.35
N ALA A 129 -9.74 42.48 -47.27
CA ALA A 129 -11.17 42.41 -46.99
C ALA A 129 -12.00 43.23 -48.01
N GLN A 130 -11.51 44.40 -48.41
CA GLN A 130 -12.15 45.25 -49.43
C GLN A 130 -12.13 44.59 -50.82
N GLU A 131 -11.01 43.99 -51.21
CA GLU A 131 -10.88 43.21 -52.44
C GLU A 131 -11.90 42.06 -52.47
N PHE A 132 -12.02 41.31 -51.35
CA PHE A 132 -12.99 40.24 -51.24
C PHE A 132 -14.44 40.75 -51.36
N MET A 133 -14.79 41.86 -50.70
CA MET A 133 -16.12 42.49 -50.83
C MET A 133 -16.44 42.88 -52.28
N ALA A 134 -15.47 43.41 -53.02
CA ALA A 134 -15.64 43.75 -54.43
C ALA A 134 -15.96 42.51 -55.29
N THR A 135 -15.43 41.32 -54.94
CA THR A 135 -15.77 40.07 -55.65
C THR A 135 -17.22 39.63 -55.45
N LEU A 136 -17.87 40.07 -54.36
CA LEU A 136 -19.28 39.79 -54.10
C LEU A 136 -20.23 40.69 -54.91
N GLY A 137 -19.69 41.62 -55.69
CA GLY A 137 -20.44 42.58 -56.49
C GLY A 137 -21.10 43.69 -55.65
N GLU A 138 -20.62 43.88 -54.42
CA GLU A 138 -20.96 45.02 -53.58
C GLU A 138 -19.91 46.12 -53.84
N GLU A 139 -20.33 47.27 -54.41
CA GLU A 139 -19.46 48.45 -54.41
C GLU A 139 -19.10 48.75 -52.97
N ALA A 140 -17.80 48.92 -52.67
CA ALA A 140 -17.27 49.05 -51.31
C ALA A 140 -18.24 49.82 -50.42
N PRO A 141 -18.83 49.17 -49.39
CA PRO A 141 -19.96 49.76 -48.70
C PRO A 141 -19.54 51.11 -48.13
N VAL A 142 -20.37 52.13 -48.38
CA VAL A 142 -20.24 53.47 -47.76
C VAL A 142 -20.32 53.37 -46.22
N ASP A 143 -20.71 52.20 -45.72
CA ASP A 143 -20.93 51.84 -44.34
C ASP A 143 -19.78 50.96 -43.83
N GLY A 144 -19.20 51.30 -42.68
CA GLY A 144 -18.00 50.69 -42.08
C GLY A 144 -18.18 49.25 -41.59
N ARG A 145 -18.51 48.32 -42.51
CA ARG A 145 -18.80 46.90 -42.24
C ARG A 145 -17.56 46.04 -42.02
N ILE A 146 -16.40 46.50 -42.48
CA ILE A 146 -15.13 45.83 -42.25
C ILE A 146 -14.56 46.37 -40.95
N GLU A 147 -14.36 45.47 -39.99
CA GLU A 147 -13.93 45.81 -38.64
C GLU A 147 -12.70 44.99 -38.29
N GLU A 148 -11.70 45.65 -37.70
CA GLU A 148 -10.62 44.94 -37.03
C GLU A 148 -11.13 44.42 -35.69
N VAL A 149 -11.14 43.10 -35.53
CA VAL A 149 -11.61 42.42 -34.33
C VAL A 149 -10.54 41.43 -33.88
N THR A 150 -10.28 41.42 -32.58
CA THR A 150 -9.39 40.45 -31.94
C THR A 150 -10.23 39.44 -31.17
N GLY A 151 -10.51 38.30 -31.79
CA GLY A 151 -11.16 37.18 -31.10
C GLY A 151 -10.21 36.46 -30.13
N LEU A 152 -10.77 35.80 -29.13
CA LEU A 152 -10.02 35.02 -28.13
C LEU A 152 -9.09 33.96 -28.77
N PHE A 153 -9.54 33.36 -29.88
CA PHE A 153 -8.81 32.32 -30.60
C PHE A 153 -7.99 32.85 -31.80
N ASP A 154 -7.95 34.16 -32.00
CA ASP A 154 -7.22 34.76 -33.10
C ASP A 154 -5.74 34.93 -32.75
N LYS A 155 -4.95 34.01 -33.31
CA LYS A 155 -3.50 33.95 -33.13
C LYS A 155 -2.78 34.03 -34.47
N ASP A 156 -1.60 34.63 -34.48
CA ASP A 156 -0.66 34.56 -35.61
C ASP A 156 -0.01 33.18 -35.73
N GLU A 157 0.88 33.01 -36.72
CA GLU A 157 1.57 31.72 -36.97
C GLU A 157 2.49 31.33 -35.81
N GLU A 158 2.92 32.32 -35.03
CA GLU A 158 3.74 32.18 -33.82
C GLU A 158 2.91 32.00 -32.53
N GLY A 159 1.58 32.05 -32.61
CA GLY A 159 0.67 31.83 -31.48
C GLY A 159 0.35 33.08 -30.65
N ASN A 160 0.79 34.27 -31.06
CA ASN A 160 0.48 35.53 -30.39
C ASN A 160 -0.90 36.04 -30.79
N VAL A 161 -1.60 36.67 -29.84
CA VAL A 161 -2.92 37.28 -30.09
C VAL A 161 -2.82 38.35 -31.17
N LYS A 162 -3.64 38.25 -32.22
CA LYS A 162 -3.62 39.16 -33.38
C LYS A 162 -5.03 39.51 -33.83
N GLY A 163 -5.28 40.80 -34.04
CA GLY A 163 -6.51 41.27 -34.68
C GLY A 163 -6.57 40.90 -36.16
N PHE A 164 -7.76 40.53 -36.64
CA PHE A 164 -8.03 40.34 -38.05
C PHE A 164 -9.16 41.24 -38.50
N PHE A 165 -9.19 41.54 -39.80
CA PHE A 165 -10.31 42.24 -40.40
C PHE A 165 -11.43 41.23 -40.72
N TYR A 166 -12.61 41.48 -40.17
CA TYR A 166 -13.82 40.70 -40.37
C TYR A 166 -14.90 41.55 -41.04
N ILE A 167 -15.82 40.87 -41.72
CA ILE A 167 -16.93 41.52 -42.44
C ILE A 167 -18.23 41.24 -41.69
N ALA A 168 -18.82 42.28 -41.10
CA ALA A 168 -20.10 42.18 -40.40
C ALA A 168 -21.24 41.91 -41.38
N THR A 169 -22.07 40.91 -41.09
CA THR A 169 -23.21 40.49 -41.92
C THR A 169 -24.43 41.40 -41.72
N GLN A 170 -25.21 41.59 -42.78
CA GLN A 170 -26.45 42.38 -42.80
C GLN A 170 -27.61 41.58 -43.41
N GLN A 171 -28.85 41.97 -43.08
CA GLN A 171 -30.09 41.26 -43.45
C GLN A 171 -30.29 41.10 -44.97
N ALA A 172 -29.65 41.93 -45.79
CA ALA A 172 -29.74 41.91 -47.25
C ALA A 172 -28.60 41.16 -47.95
N ASP A 173 -27.61 40.63 -47.22
CA ASP A 173 -26.51 39.90 -47.87
C ASP A 173 -27.08 38.63 -48.51
N LYS A 174 -26.58 38.29 -49.71
CA LYS A 174 -27.08 37.12 -50.47
C LYS A 174 -26.89 35.79 -49.73
N ASN A 175 -25.97 35.74 -48.76
CA ASN A 175 -25.73 34.62 -47.82
C ASN A 175 -26.10 34.98 -46.35
N GLY A 176 -26.82 36.09 -46.16
CA GLY A 176 -26.89 36.96 -44.99
C GLY A 176 -27.72 36.53 -43.79
N GLN A 177 -27.95 35.24 -43.57
CA GLN A 177 -28.61 34.77 -42.34
C GLN A 177 -27.71 34.01 -41.37
N TYR A 178 -26.50 33.57 -41.78
CA TYR A 178 -25.69 32.63 -40.99
C TYR A 178 -24.25 33.10 -40.71
N GLY A 179 -24.05 34.39 -40.45
CA GLY A 179 -22.81 34.82 -39.80
C GLY A 179 -22.68 34.23 -38.39
N LYS A 180 -21.46 34.06 -37.90
CA LYS A 180 -21.18 33.59 -36.53
C LYS A 180 -20.72 34.75 -35.66
N PHE A 181 -20.97 34.68 -34.37
CA PHE A 181 -20.37 35.60 -33.41
C PHE A 181 -18.95 35.15 -33.09
N ILE A 182 -18.01 36.10 -33.03
CA ILE A 182 -16.65 35.84 -32.59
C ILE A 182 -16.67 35.74 -31.07
N VAL A 183 -15.96 34.76 -30.52
CA VAL A 183 -15.71 34.70 -29.07
C VAL A 183 -14.69 35.79 -28.73
N MET A 184 -15.09 36.79 -27.96
CA MET A 184 -14.27 37.95 -27.61
C MET A 184 -13.45 37.68 -26.35
N THR A 185 -14.11 37.18 -25.32
CA THR A 185 -13.48 36.85 -24.04
C THR A 185 -14.07 35.57 -23.47
N GLU A 186 -13.26 34.88 -22.67
CA GLU A 186 -13.70 33.81 -21.78
C GLU A 186 -13.80 34.37 -20.38
N VAL A 187 -14.90 34.09 -19.70
CA VAL A 187 -15.11 34.39 -18.28
C VAL A 187 -15.32 33.06 -17.59
N LEU A 188 -14.40 32.74 -16.68
CA LEU A 188 -14.56 31.64 -15.74
C LEU A 188 -15.51 32.09 -14.64
N GLY A 189 -16.61 31.36 -14.46
CA GLY A 189 -17.51 31.54 -13.32
C GLY A 189 -16.88 31.03 -12.02
N GLU A 190 -17.60 31.22 -10.92
CA GLU A 190 -17.29 30.53 -9.66
C GLU A 190 -17.31 29.01 -9.89
N GLY A 191 -16.40 28.29 -9.26
CA GLY A 191 -16.31 26.84 -9.43
C GLY A 191 -17.31 26.12 -8.54
N ASP A 192 -18.01 25.18 -9.15
CA ASP A 192 -18.92 24.28 -8.46
C ASP A 192 -18.12 23.07 -7.95
N VAL A 193 -18.05 22.89 -6.64
CA VAL A 193 -17.42 21.71 -6.02
C VAL A 193 -18.35 20.51 -6.17
N LEU A 194 -17.79 19.37 -6.57
CA LEU A 194 -18.59 18.17 -6.86
C LEU A 194 -19.22 17.54 -5.60
N VAL A 195 -18.55 17.70 -4.44
CA VAL A 195 -19.03 17.26 -3.13
C VAL A 195 -19.30 18.49 -2.27
N GLU A 196 -20.55 18.65 -1.84
CA GLU A 196 -20.97 19.79 -1.03
C GLU A 196 -20.18 19.84 0.29
N GLY A 197 -19.68 21.03 0.64
CA GLY A 197 -18.89 21.25 1.85
C GLY A 197 -17.39 21.00 1.71
N SER A 198 -16.91 20.43 0.59
CA SER A 198 -15.47 20.34 0.32
C SER A 198 -14.92 21.69 -0.17
N ILE A 199 -13.69 22.01 0.24
CA ILE A 199 -13.01 23.27 -0.10
C ILE A 199 -11.75 22.98 -0.90
N ASN A 200 -11.42 23.81 -1.89
CA ASN A 200 -10.16 23.69 -2.64
C ASN A 200 -8.99 24.20 -1.79
N GLN A 201 -8.25 23.27 -1.18
CA GLN A 201 -7.15 23.59 -0.26
C GLN A 201 -5.82 23.91 -0.94
N ASN A 202 -5.66 23.61 -2.24
CA ASN A 202 -4.48 24.02 -3.00
C ASN A 202 -4.42 25.54 -3.21
N HIS A 203 -5.56 26.24 -3.10
CA HIS A 203 -5.63 27.69 -3.11
C HIS A 203 -5.33 28.32 -1.74
N SER A 204 -5.35 27.55 -0.65
CA SER A 204 -5.12 28.08 0.71
C SER A 204 -3.63 28.21 1.07
N SER A 205 -2.71 27.63 0.28
CA SER A 205 -1.26 27.76 0.51
C SER A 205 -0.72 29.17 0.22
N ASP A 206 -1.34 29.91 -0.72
CA ASP A 206 -0.87 31.23 -1.13
C ASP A 206 -1.32 32.37 -0.17
N ASP A 207 -2.42 32.21 0.57
CA ASP A 207 -2.98 33.27 1.44
C ASP A 207 -3.41 32.82 2.87
N GLN A 208 -3.42 31.53 3.22
CA GLN A 208 -4.12 31.05 4.43
C GLN A 208 -3.43 29.95 5.27
N HIS A 209 -2.11 29.88 5.30
CA HIS A 209 -1.42 29.09 6.35
C HIS A 209 -1.64 29.62 7.79
N ASN A 210 -2.43 30.68 8.03
CA ASN A 210 -2.58 31.32 9.34
C ASN A 210 -4.00 31.80 9.70
N ASN A 211 -5.01 31.62 8.86
CA ASN A 211 -6.33 32.20 9.15
C ASN A 211 -7.30 31.11 9.61
N ALA A 212 -7.49 31.04 10.91
CA ALA A 212 -8.52 30.23 11.53
C ALA A 212 -9.90 30.57 10.94
N ILE A 213 -10.71 29.53 10.69
CA ILE A 213 -12.09 29.71 10.23
C ILE A 213 -12.90 30.20 11.43
N VAL A 214 -13.50 31.38 11.31
CA VAL A 214 -14.40 31.91 12.34
C VAL A 214 -15.83 31.58 11.93
N ASP A 215 -16.52 30.78 12.73
CA ASP A 215 -17.96 30.60 12.62
C ASP A 215 -18.65 31.95 12.88
N GLU A 216 -19.28 32.53 11.86
CA GLU A 216 -19.93 33.85 11.95
C GLU A 216 -21.13 33.88 12.91
N GLU A 217 -21.73 32.73 13.21
CA GLU A 217 -22.93 32.59 14.04
C GLU A 217 -22.57 32.36 15.51
N THR A 218 -21.50 31.61 15.79
CA THR A 218 -21.07 31.28 17.16
C THR A 218 -19.83 32.05 17.63
N GLY A 219 -19.08 32.68 16.72
CA GLY A 219 -17.80 33.33 17.00
C GLY A 219 -16.68 32.37 17.38
N SER A 220 -16.87 31.06 17.16
CA SER A 220 -15.85 30.05 17.43
C SER A 220 -14.74 30.14 16.38
N ILE A 221 -13.50 30.04 16.84
CA ILE A 221 -12.30 30.09 16.00
C ILE A 221 -11.77 28.67 15.86
N ASP A 222 -11.87 28.11 14.65
CA ASP A 222 -11.29 26.81 14.30
C ASP A 222 -9.88 26.99 13.72
N TYR A 223 -8.89 26.58 14.50
CA TYR A 223 -7.47 26.65 14.13
C TYR A 223 -7.01 25.45 13.28
N ASN A 224 -7.88 24.45 13.04
CA ASN A 224 -7.63 23.36 12.12
C ASN A 224 -8.15 23.76 10.73
N VAL A 225 -7.35 24.52 9.98
CA VAL A 225 -7.49 24.50 8.52
C VAL A 225 -6.81 23.23 8.02
N ASP A 226 -7.40 22.09 8.38
CA ASP A 226 -6.88 20.75 8.11
C ASP A 226 -6.84 20.55 6.60
N GLU A 227 -5.70 20.14 6.02
CA GLU A 227 -5.53 19.64 4.64
C GLU A 227 -6.38 18.37 4.36
N ASP A 228 -7.32 18.05 5.25
CA ASP A 228 -8.01 16.78 5.38
C ASP A 228 -9.49 16.82 4.98
N GLN A 229 -9.97 17.94 4.43
CA GLN A 229 -11.39 18.14 4.08
C GLN A 229 -11.77 17.59 2.70
N TYR A 230 -10.81 17.03 1.97
CA TYR A 230 -11.10 16.30 0.74
C TYR A 230 -11.92 15.04 1.04
N THR A 231 -12.67 14.58 0.04
CA THR A 231 -13.58 13.45 0.21
C THR A 231 -12.78 12.16 0.26
N THR A 232 -12.88 11.40 1.35
CA THR A 232 -12.24 10.09 1.46
C THR A 232 -12.69 9.15 0.35
N HIS A 233 -11.73 8.53 -0.32
CA HIS A 233 -11.98 7.46 -1.27
C HIS A 233 -12.40 6.19 -0.51
N LEU A 234 -13.68 5.82 -0.65
CA LEU A 234 -14.18 4.56 -0.12
C LEU A 234 -13.97 3.45 -1.14
N TRP A 235 -13.45 2.33 -0.66
CA TRP A 235 -13.10 1.19 -1.50
C TRP A 235 -14.32 0.35 -1.87
N GLY A 236 -14.36 -0.11 -3.11
CA GLY A 236 -15.44 -0.95 -3.62
C GLY A 236 -14.94 -2.02 -4.59
N ALA A 237 -15.88 -2.66 -5.28
CA ALA A 237 -15.58 -3.72 -6.24
C ALA A 237 -15.34 -3.18 -7.66
N GLY A 238 -14.69 -3.99 -8.50
CA GLY A 238 -14.50 -3.72 -9.93
C GLY A 238 -13.25 -2.88 -10.23
N ASP A 239 -13.05 -2.58 -11.52
CA ASP A 239 -11.81 -2.00 -12.04
C ASP A 239 -11.40 -0.65 -11.43
N ASN A 240 -12.37 0.15 -10.96
CA ASN A 240 -12.09 1.46 -10.37
C ASN A 240 -11.94 1.40 -8.84
N MET A 241 -12.16 0.22 -8.24
CA MET A 241 -12.11 -0.06 -6.80
C MET A 241 -12.78 1.01 -5.92
N SER A 242 -13.79 1.70 -6.43
CA SER A 242 -14.52 2.75 -5.72
C SER A 242 -15.86 2.21 -5.25
N ALA A 243 -16.28 2.61 -4.05
CA ALA A 243 -17.59 2.30 -3.53
C ALA A 243 -18.70 2.91 -4.41
N ASP A 244 -19.85 2.22 -4.43
CA ASP A 244 -21.03 2.69 -5.14
C ASP A 244 -21.44 4.08 -4.67
N GLY A 245 -21.75 4.96 -5.62
CA GLY A 245 -22.17 6.34 -5.32
C GLY A 245 -21.02 7.34 -5.16
N ASN A 246 -19.75 6.93 -5.32
CA ASN A 246 -18.65 7.89 -5.42
C ASN A 246 -18.88 8.83 -6.65
N PRO A 247 -19.06 10.14 -6.43
CA PRO A 247 -19.45 11.08 -7.48
C PRO A 247 -18.33 11.36 -8.50
N PHE A 248 -17.07 11.11 -8.15
CA PHE A 248 -15.92 11.33 -9.05
C PHE A 248 -15.86 10.30 -10.17
N THR A 249 -16.39 9.10 -9.95
CA THR A 249 -16.36 7.95 -10.88
C THR A 249 -17.09 8.18 -12.20
N GLN A 250 -17.86 9.26 -12.32
CA GLN A 250 -18.46 9.67 -13.60
C GLN A 250 -17.45 10.38 -14.51
N TYR A 251 -16.42 11.01 -13.94
CA TYR A 251 -15.42 11.82 -14.66
C TYR A 251 -14.04 11.19 -14.66
N VAL A 252 -13.67 10.51 -13.58
CA VAL A 252 -12.31 10.05 -13.34
C VAL A 252 -12.29 8.54 -13.10
N LYS A 253 -11.33 7.85 -13.73
CA LYS A 253 -11.02 6.45 -13.47
C LYS A 253 -9.59 6.30 -12.94
N TRP A 254 -9.43 5.64 -11.80
CA TRP A 254 -8.16 5.22 -11.23
C TRP A 254 -7.71 3.87 -11.82
N THR A 255 -6.41 3.71 -11.95
CA THR A 255 -5.77 2.44 -12.31
C THR A 255 -4.77 2.12 -11.21
N PHE A 256 -5.01 1.01 -10.52
CA PHE A 256 -4.22 0.55 -9.39
C PHE A 256 -3.06 -0.35 -9.84
N GLY A 257 -2.09 -0.54 -8.94
CA GLY A 257 -1.02 -1.51 -9.15
C GLY A 257 -1.52 -2.95 -9.21
N THR A 258 -0.71 -3.84 -9.76
CA THR A 258 -1.02 -5.29 -9.84
C THR A 258 -1.07 -5.97 -8.49
N ASP A 259 -0.48 -5.35 -7.47
CA ASP A 259 -0.33 -5.87 -6.11
C ASP A 259 -1.33 -5.23 -5.14
N VAL A 260 -2.51 -4.84 -5.65
CA VAL A 260 -3.62 -4.33 -4.83
C VAL A 260 -4.72 -5.39 -4.79
N ILE A 261 -5.05 -5.84 -3.58
CA ILE A 261 -6.09 -6.85 -3.31
C ILE A 261 -7.08 -6.32 -2.28
N THR A 262 -8.24 -6.94 -2.20
CA THR A 262 -9.25 -6.62 -1.17
C THR A 262 -8.98 -7.34 0.15
N MET A 263 -9.48 -6.77 1.26
CA MET A 263 -9.48 -7.40 2.58
C MET A 263 -10.14 -8.79 2.56
N ALA A 264 -11.13 -9.00 1.68
CA ALA A 264 -11.80 -10.29 1.51
C ALA A 264 -10.90 -11.35 0.84
N GLU A 265 -10.12 -10.96 -0.17
CA GLU A 265 -9.21 -11.84 -0.91
C GLU A 265 -7.96 -12.23 -0.12
N TRP A 266 -7.51 -11.35 0.78
CA TRP A 266 -6.35 -11.60 1.60
C TRP A 266 -6.59 -12.78 2.58
N ASP A 267 -5.64 -13.70 2.70
CA ASP A 267 -5.73 -14.86 3.59
C ASP A 267 -5.31 -14.55 5.03
N GLY A 268 -4.82 -13.33 5.30
CA GLY A 268 -4.30 -12.91 6.60
C GLY A 268 -2.81 -13.23 6.79
N GLN A 269 -2.10 -13.70 5.77
CA GLN A 269 -0.64 -13.91 5.84
C GLN A 269 0.14 -12.67 5.41
N PRO A 270 1.34 -12.43 5.97
CA PRO A 270 2.20 -11.35 5.51
C PRO A 270 2.41 -11.39 4.00
N THR A 271 2.12 -10.30 3.31
CA THR A 271 2.21 -10.21 1.84
C THR A 271 2.72 -8.85 1.38
N ALA A 272 3.51 -8.85 0.31
CA ALA A 272 4.02 -7.65 -0.37
C ALA A 272 2.94 -7.03 -1.28
N GLN A 273 1.74 -6.82 -0.74
CA GLN A 273 0.57 -6.32 -1.45
C GLN A 273 -0.17 -5.29 -0.60
N TRP A 274 -0.81 -4.33 -1.27
CA TRP A 274 -1.77 -3.43 -0.65
C TRP A 274 -3.11 -4.13 -0.47
N ILE A 275 -3.68 -4.02 0.73
CA ILE A 275 -4.94 -4.61 1.11
C ILE A 275 -5.92 -3.48 1.36
N VAL A 276 -6.88 -3.30 0.45
CA VAL A 276 -7.91 -2.27 0.58
C VAL A 276 -9.05 -2.77 1.48
N ASP A 277 -9.51 -1.90 2.37
CA ASP A 277 -10.63 -2.22 3.24
C ASP A 277 -11.96 -1.77 2.62
N THR A 278 -12.62 -2.73 1.96
CA THR A 278 -13.92 -2.51 1.29
C THR A 278 -15.11 -2.49 2.24
N ASP A 279 -14.91 -2.89 3.50
CA ASP A 279 -16.00 -3.02 4.49
C ASP A 279 -16.07 -1.81 5.45
N SER A 280 -15.10 -0.89 5.36
CA SER A 280 -14.97 0.27 6.23
C SER A 280 -15.36 1.58 5.55
N THR A 281 -15.90 2.50 6.35
CA THR A 281 -16.15 3.90 5.96
C THR A 281 -14.94 4.79 6.17
N GLU A 282 -13.83 4.26 6.68
CA GLU A 282 -12.60 5.01 6.91
C GLU A 282 -11.73 5.08 5.64
N GLY A 283 -11.92 4.19 4.65
CA GLY A 283 -11.19 4.28 3.37
C GLY A 283 -9.68 4.02 3.43
N TYR A 284 -9.20 3.28 4.44
CA TYR A 284 -7.79 2.90 4.53
C TYR A 284 -7.42 1.72 3.62
N ALA A 285 -6.20 1.76 3.11
CA ALA A 285 -5.50 0.63 2.50
C ALA A 285 -4.24 0.33 3.31
N TYR A 286 -3.97 -0.95 3.56
CA TYR A 286 -2.89 -1.40 4.44
C TYR A 286 -1.82 -2.11 3.64
N TRP A 287 -0.55 -1.90 3.96
CA TRP A 287 0.51 -2.77 3.43
C TRP A 287 0.51 -4.09 4.19
N GLY A 288 0.48 -5.21 3.46
CA GLY A 288 0.22 -6.54 4.02
C GLY A 288 1.36 -7.16 4.82
N GLU A 289 2.53 -6.53 4.89
CA GLU A 289 3.65 -6.96 5.72
C GLU A 289 4.36 -5.76 6.34
N LYS A 290 5.39 -6.01 7.15
CA LYS A 290 6.24 -4.94 7.66
C LYS A 290 7.15 -4.40 6.54
N LEU A 291 7.25 -3.08 6.43
CA LEU A 291 8.27 -2.42 5.63
C LEU A 291 9.58 -2.41 6.41
N VAL A 292 10.57 -3.12 5.86
CA VAL A 292 11.90 -3.22 6.46
C VAL A 292 12.60 -1.87 6.33
N HIS A 293 13.19 -1.37 7.41
CA HIS A 293 13.97 -0.14 7.29
C HIS A 293 15.18 -0.34 6.36
N GLY A 294 15.33 0.52 5.35
CA GLY A 294 16.38 0.39 4.35
C GLY A 294 16.83 1.72 3.77
N THR A 295 18.16 1.89 3.65
CA THR A 295 18.78 3.11 3.15
C THR A 295 18.89 3.13 1.63
N ASP A 296 18.75 2.00 0.95
CA ASP A 296 18.79 1.91 -0.51
C ASP A 296 17.69 0.95 -0.98
N ALA A 297 16.71 1.46 -1.74
CA ALA A 297 15.59 0.68 -2.26
C ALA A 297 16.02 -0.36 -3.31
N THR A 298 17.16 -0.17 -3.97
CA THR A 298 17.70 -1.14 -4.94
C THR A 298 18.39 -2.31 -4.25
N ALA A 299 19.03 -2.07 -3.11
CA ALA A 299 19.66 -3.11 -2.29
C ALA A 299 18.66 -3.78 -1.34
N THR A 300 17.66 -3.04 -0.86
CA THR A 300 16.65 -3.48 0.10
C THR A 300 15.25 -3.25 -0.48
N PRO A 301 14.79 -4.08 -1.43
CA PRO A 301 13.50 -3.87 -2.08
C PRO A 301 12.30 -3.95 -1.11
N LYS A 302 12.47 -4.55 0.07
CA LYS A 302 11.46 -4.60 1.14
C LYS A 302 11.28 -3.29 1.92
N SER A 303 12.08 -2.27 1.62
CA SER A 303 11.94 -0.93 2.22
C SER A 303 11.02 -0.01 1.43
N ILE A 304 10.50 -0.46 0.29
CA ILE A 304 9.54 0.29 -0.53
C ILE A 304 8.38 -0.62 -0.92
N THR A 305 7.17 -0.08 -0.89
CA THR A 305 5.98 -0.80 -1.37
C THR A 305 5.93 -0.81 -2.89
N ASN A 306 5.14 -1.73 -3.45
CA ASN A 306 4.63 -1.55 -4.80
C ASN A 306 3.70 -0.32 -4.86
N ASN A 307 3.39 0.14 -6.08
CA ASN A 307 2.48 1.27 -6.26
C ASN A 307 1.04 0.87 -5.90
N ILE A 308 0.37 1.66 -5.06
CA ILE A 308 -1.08 1.49 -4.84
C ILE A 308 -1.87 2.04 -6.02
N LEU A 309 -1.55 3.27 -6.44
CA LEU A 309 -2.10 3.93 -7.62
C LEU A 309 -1.01 4.00 -8.69
N GLU A 310 -1.36 3.80 -9.96
CA GLU A 310 -0.43 3.97 -11.09
C GLU A 310 -0.81 5.15 -12.00
N LYS A 311 -2.11 5.27 -12.30
CA LYS A 311 -2.61 6.23 -13.29
C LYS A 311 -4.01 6.71 -12.96
N VAL A 312 -4.30 7.90 -13.47
CA VAL A 312 -5.63 8.53 -13.41
C VAL A 312 -6.05 8.88 -14.84
N THR A 313 -7.28 8.56 -15.22
CA THR A 313 -7.83 8.79 -16.57
C THR A 313 -9.09 9.64 -16.51
N LEU A 314 -9.16 10.68 -17.34
CA LEU A 314 -10.39 11.45 -17.52
C LEU A 314 -11.30 10.68 -18.47
N ILE A 315 -12.37 10.11 -17.96
CA ILE A 315 -13.32 9.30 -18.75
C ILE A 315 -14.46 10.14 -19.33
N GLU A 316 -14.81 11.27 -18.70
CA GLU A 316 -15.80 12.21 -19.23
C GLU A 316 -15.33 13.66 -19.05
N GLN A 317 -15.57 14.50 -20.05
CA GLN A 317 -15.20 15.91 -19.97
C GLN A 317 -16.32 16.69 -19.27
N PRO A 318 -16.08 17.30 -18.11
CA PRO A 318 -17.07 18.15 -17.46
C PRO A 318 -17.36 19.40 -18.30
N TYR A 319 -18.57 19.96 -18.13
CA TYR A 319 -18.97 21.19 -18.81
C TYR A 319 -18.31 22.40 -18.15
N GLY A 320 -17.05 22.69 -18.53
CA GLY A 320 -16.26 23.76 -17.93
C GLY A 320 -14.77 23.47 -17.94
N ALA A 321 -13.99 24.28 -17.22
CA ALA A 321 -12.67 23.86 -16.75
C ALA A 321 -12.87 23.04 -15.48
N ALA A 322 -12.11 21.96 -15.30
CA ALA A 322 -12.13 21.22 -14.04
C ALA A 322 -10.73 21.10 -13.47
N GLU A 323 -10.67 21.23 -12.15
CA GLU A 323 -9.51 20.94 -11.32
C GLU A 323 -9.82 19.70 -10.51
N TYR A 324 -8.88 18.75 -10.49
CA TYR A 324 -9.03 17.49 -9.79
C TYR A 324 -7.75 17.21 -8.99
N TYR A 325 -7.91 16.87 -7.71
CA TYR A 325 -6.80 16.60 -6.80
C TYR A 325 -6.98 15.25 -6.12
N ILE A 326 -5.85 14.59 -5.90
CA ILE A 326 -5.73 13.42 -5.03
C ILE A 326 -4.84 13.83 -3.88
N HIS A 327 -5.30 13.64 -2.65
CA HIS A 327 -4.50 13.80 -1.44
C HIS A 327 -4.28 12.44 -0.79
N VAL A 328 -3.13 12.26 -0.15
CA VAL A 328 -2.76 10.98 0.47
C VAL A 328 -2.37 11.21 1.92
N ASN A 329 -3.17 10.66 2.82
CA ASN A 329 -2.80 10.51 4.22
C ASN A 329 -2.04 9.20 4.41
N MET A 330 -1.00 9.24 5.23
CA MET A 330 -0.21 8.06 5.55
C MET A 330 0.00 7.99 7.06
N ASP A 331 -0.32 6.83 7.63
CA ASP A 331 0.04 6.49 9.01
C ASP A 331 1.07 5.37 9.02
N ALA A 332 2.02 5.46 9.96
CA ALA A 332 3.03 4.45 10.19
C ALA A 332 3.21 4.17 11.69
N VAL A 333 3.38 2.90 12.04
CA VAL A 333 3.55 2.44 13.42
C VAL A 333 4.50 1.24 13.48
N ASN A 334 5.15 1.02 14.62
CA ASN A 334 5.86 -0.24 14.88
C ASN A 334 4.85 -1.36 15.23
N LEU A 335 5.31 -2.60 15.37
CA LEU A 335 4.44 -3.73 15.74
C LEU A 335 3.70 -3.54 17.08
N LYS A 336 4.34 -2.89 18.06
CA LYS A 336 3.79 -2.70 19.42
C LYS A 336 2.62 -1.71 19.41
N ASP A 337 2.64 -0.78 18.47
CA ASP A 337 1.72 0.34 18.36
C ASP A 337 0.61 0.11 17.34
N VAL A 338 0.58 -1.03 16.62
CA VAL A 338 -0.52 -1.25 15.65
C VAL A 338 -1.89 -1.32 16.32
N SER A 339 -1.96 -1.66 17.60
CA SER A 339 -3.21 -1.59 18.37
C SER A 339 -3.75 -0.16 18.54
N LEU A 340 -2.98 0.88 18.22
CA LEU A 340 -3.44 2.27 18.22
C LEU A 340 -4.36 2.58 17.03
N TRP A 341 -4.29 1.79 15.95
CA TRP A 341 -5.26 1.84 14.85
C TRP A 341 -6.57 1.15 15.27
N ALA A 342 -7.29 1.80 16.19
CA ALA A 342 -8.54 1.27 16.76
C ALA A 342 -9.65 1.08 15.71
N ASP A 343 -9.54 1.80 14.59
CA ASP A 343 -10.42 1.75 13.43
C ASP A 343 -10.02 0.66 12.42
N ALA A 344 -8.84 0.03 12.56
CA ALA A 344 -8.41 -1.01 11.63
C ALA A 344 -9.21 -2.31 11.80
N PRO A 345 -9.50 -3.04 10.70
CA PRO A 345 -10.20 -4.32 10.75
C PRO A 345 -9.54 -5.32 11.69
N ALA A 346 -10.37 -6.04 12.43
CA ALA A 346 -9.91 -7.12 13.32
C ALA A 346 -9.09 -8.17 12.54
N LYS A 347 -9.41 -8.43 11.28
CA LYS A 347 -8.65 -9.35 10.41
C LYS A 347 -7.20 -8.89 10.27
N PHE A 348 -6.98 -7.60 9.96
CA PHE A 348 -5.66 -7.01 9.83
C PHE A 348 -4.89 -7.00 11.14
N THR A 349 -5.51 -6.49 12.21
CA THR A 349 -4.85 -6.42 13.53
C THR A 349 -4.52 -7.79 14.11
N ASN A 350 -5.34 -8.81 13.84
CA ASN A 350 -5.04 -10.19 14.24
C ASN A 350 -3.89 -10.79 13.41
N ALA A 351 -3.88 -10.58 12.09
CA ALA A 351 -2.83 -11.08 11.19
C ALA A 351 -1.43 -10.60 11.61
N ILE A 352 -1.26 -9.29 11.72
CA ILE A 352 0.03 -8.69 12.07
C ILE A 352 0.47 -9.02 13.51
N SER A 353 -0.48 -9.22 14.44
CA SER A 353 -0.18 -9.58 15.82
C SER A 353 0.00 -11.09 16.03
N GLY A 354 -0.05 -11.89 14.95
CA GLY A 354 0.09 -13.35 14.98
C GLY A 354 -1.06 -14.07 15.69
N LYS A 355 -2.23 -13.44 15.77
CA LYS A 355 -3.45 -13.96 16.40
C LYS A 355 -4.48 -14.46 15.38
N ASP A 356 -4.21 -14.32 14.09
CA ASP A 356 -5.05 -14.93 13.08
C ASP A 356 -4.94 -16.47 13.14
N PRO A 357 -5.95 -17.20 12.63
CA PRO A 357 -5.98 -18.65 12.72
C PRO A 357 -4.76 -19.36 12.11
N ILE A 358 -4.15 -18.81 11.06
CA ILE A 358 -2.99 -19.43 10.40
C ILE A 358 -1.75 -19.22 11.25
N SER A 359 -1.49 -17.99 11.73
CA SER A 359 -0.36 -17.74 12.65
C SER A 359 -0.46 -18.57 13.93
N MET A 360 -1.66 -18.71 14.48
CA MET A 360 -1.89 -19.60 15.63
C MET A 360 -1.59 -21.07 15.30
N ALA A 361 -1.94 -21.54 14.11
CA ALA A 361 -1.67 -22.91 13.67
C ALA A 361 -0.15 -23.16 13.46
N TYR A 362 0.60 -22.20 12.91
CA TYR A 362 2.06 -22.27 12.86
C TYR A 362 2.66 -22.39 14.26
N LYS A 363 2.21 -21.55 15.19
CA LYS A 363 2.67 -21.57 16.58
C LYS A 363 2.38 -22.91 17.25
N GLU A 364 1.16 -23.43 17.10
CA GLU A 364 0.76 -24.73 17.64
C GLU A 364 1.62 -25.88 17.06
N LEU A 365 1.87 -25.87 15.75
CA LEU A 365 2.73 -26.85 15.09
C LEU A 365 4.17 -26.77 15.62
N ALA A 366 4.73 -25.56 15.74
CA ALA A 366 6.07 -25.33 16.27
C ALA A 366 6.20 -25.82 17.73
N GLU A 367 5.23 -25.50 18.58
CA GLU A 367 5.17 -25.97 19.98
C GLU A 367 5.04 -27.49 20.07
N THR A 368 4.24 -28.11 19.20
CA THR A 368 4.09 -29.57 19.12
C THR A 368 5.39 -30.23 18.69
N ILE A 369 6.08 -29.71 17.67
CA ILE A 369 7.40 -30.18 17.24
C ILE A 369 8.42 -30.07 18.38
N ALA A 370 8.48 -28.90 19.04
CA ALA A 370 9.41 -28.66 20.13
C ALA A 370 9.20 -29.63 21.29
N THR A 371 7.94 -29.79 21.72
CA THR A 371 7.55 -30.74 22.78
C THR A 371 7.89 -32.17 22.39
N THR A 372 7.57 -32.58 21.17
CA THR A 372 7.85 -33.93 20.69
C THR A 372 9.35 -34.24 20.69
N LYS A 373 10.21 -33.27 20.34
CA LYS A 373 11.68 -33.43 20.34
C LYS A 373 12.29 -33.67 21.72
N THR A 374 11.54 -33.42 22.81
CA THR A 374 11.97 -33.69 24.19
C THR A 374 11.76 -35.15 24.63
N LEU A 375 11.00 -35.92 23.85
CA LEU A 375 10.75 -37.33 24.14
C LEU A 375 12.04 -38.17 23.96
N ASP A 376 12.02 -39.37 24.52
CA ASP A 376 13.14 -40.31 24.63
C ASP A 376 13.40 -41.16 23.37
N PHE A 377 12.73 -40.87 22.24
CA PHE A 377 12.82 -41.65 21.00
C PHE A 377 14.24 -41.76 20.41
N LYS A 378 15.17 -40.88 20.83
CA LYS A 378 16.58 -40.97 20.41
C LYS A 378 17.36 -42.05 21.17
N VAL A 379 16.85 -42.45 22.34
CA VAL A 379 17.52 -43.37 23.27
C VAL A 379 16.85 -44.74 23.27
N ILE A 380 15.55 -44.81 22.95
CA ILE A 380 14.82 -46.08 22.84
C ILE A 380 14.88 -46.60 21.40
N PRO A 381 15.63 -47.68 21.11
CA PRO A 381 15.70 -48.24 19.77
C PRO A 381 14.45 -49.09 19.47
N ALA A 382 13.54 -48.57 18.65
CA ALA A 382 12.34 -49.26 18.18
C ALA A 382 11.87 -48.66 16.84
N ASP A 383 11.16 -49.44 16.02
CA ASP A 383 10.56 -48.94 14.77
C ASP A 383 9.59 -47.76 15.01
N ALA A 384 8.90 -47.75 16.15
CA ALA A 384 8.05 -46.63 16.56
C ALA A 384 8.86 -45.34 16.76
N SER A 385 10.10 -45.43 17.26
CA SER A 385 11.01 -44.29 17.39
C SER A 385 11.40 -43.73 16.01
N SER A 386 11.73 -44.60 15.05
CA SER A 386 12.03 -44.18 13.67
C SER A 386 10.81 -43.57 12.97
N THR A 387 9.61 -44.10 13.24
CA THR A 387 8.35 -43.54 12.75
C THR A 387 8.12 -42.13 13.30
N LEU A 388 8.35 -41.93 14.60
CA LEU A 388 8.22 -40.61 15.22
C LEU A 388 9.24 -39.61 14.66
N VAL A 389 10.48 -40.02 14.42
CA VAL A 389 11.50 -39.18 13.76
C VAL A 389 11.02 -38.71 12.38
N THR A 390 10.42 -39.61 11.61
CA THR A 390 9.88 -39.29 10.27
C THR A 390 8.70 -38.33 10.36
N ALA A 391 7.80 -38.51 11.33
CA ALA A 391 6.68 -37.62 11.57
C ALA A 391 7.15 -36.21 11.99
N ILE A 392 8.16 -36.11 12.87
CA ILE A 392 8.78 -34.82 13.24
C ILE A 392 9.34 -34.13 11.99
N ALA A 393 10.10 -34.84 11.15
CA ALA A 393 10.68 -34.27 9.93
C ALA A 393 9.62 -33.78 8.95
N SER A 394 8.51 -34.53 8.80
CA SER A 394 7.40 -34.16 7.93
C SER A 394 6.68 -32.90 8.45
N ALA A 395 6.39 -32.85 9.75
CA ALA A 395 5.82 -31.67 10.41
C ALA A 395 6.73 -30.44 10.28
N GLN A 396 8.04 -30.62 10.42
CA GLN A 396 9.05 -29.57 10.24
C GLN A 396 9.02 -29.02 8.81
N SER A 397 8.96 -29.90 7.81
CA SER A 397 8.87 -29.49 6.41
C SER A 397 7.61 -28.67 6.11
N VAL A 398 6.48 -29.01 6.72
CA VAL A 398 5.24 -28.24 6.59
C VAL A 398 5.37 -26.87 7.25
N HIS A 399 5.92 -26.83 8.47
CA HIS A 399 6.15 -25.59 9.20
C HIS A 399 7.08 -24.62 8.44
N ASP A 400 8.11 -25.16 7.78
CA ASP A 400 9.11 -24.36 7.06
C ASP A 400 8.67 -24.00 5.63
N THR A 401 7.45 -24.39 5.22
CA THR A 401 6.89 -24.04 3.91
C THR A 401 6.30 -22.63 3.94
N ASP A 402 6.76 -21.77 3.04
CA ASP A 402 6.17 -20.44 2.84
C ASP A 402 4.68 -20.56 2.47
N ASN A 403 3.82 -19.78 3.14
CA ASN A 403 2.38 -19.69 2.86
C ASN A 403 1.63 -21.03 2.96
N ALA A 404 2.00 -21.91 3.89
CA ALA A 404 1.20 -23.11 4.18
C ALA A 404 -0.23 -22.74 4.61
N THR A 405 -1.21 -23.42 4.02
CA THR A 405 -2.63 -23.15 4.32
C THR A 405 -3.01 -23.62 5.72
N LEU A 406 -4.05 -23.01 6.31
CA LEU A 406 -4.59 -23.41 7.61
C LEU A 406 -4.89 -24.92 7.70
N ALA A 407 -5.46 -25.50 6.65
CA ALA A 407 -5.81 -26.92 6.61
C ALA A 407 -4.57 -27.82 6.66
N VAL A 408 -3.52 -27.45 5.92
CA VAL A 408 -2.26 -28.20 5.87
C VAL A 408 -1.54 -28.15 7.23
N LEU A 409 -1.49 -26.98 7.87
CA LEU A 409 -0.89 -26.83 9.19
C LEU A 409 -1.62 -27.67 10.25
N LYS A 410 -2.95 -27.63 10.26
CA LYS A 410 -3.77 -28.42 11.19
C LYS A 410 -3.61 -29.92 11.00
N GLU A 411 -3.56 -30.39 9.75
CA GLU A 411 -3.37 -31.81 9.49
C GLU A 411 -1.96 -32.26 9.91
N ALA A 412 -0.91 -31.47 9.63
CA ALA A 412 0.45 -31.78 10.08
C ALA A 412 0.57 -31.85 11.61
N THR A 413 -0.07 -30.93 12.34
CA THR A 413 -0.13 -30.96 13.81
C THR A 413 -0.79 -32.25 14.30
N LYS A 414 -1.94 -32.61 13.71
CA LYS A 414 -2.70 -33.81 14.07
C LYS A 414 -1.92 -35.10 13.76
N GLU A 415 -1.29 -35.20 12.59
CA GLU A 415 -0.46 -36.35 12.23
C GLU A 415 0.71 -36.54 13.21
N LEU A 416 1.38 -35.46 13.60
CA LEU A 416 2.44 -35.51 14.60
C LEU A 416 1.91 -35.96 15.97
N GLN A 417 0.76 -35.44 16.41
CA GLN A 417 0.13 -35.86 17.67
C GLN A 417 -0.23 -37.35 17.67
N LEU A 418 -0.77 -37.87 16.56
CA LEU A 418 -1.06 -39.30 16.40
C LEU A 418 0.22 -40.15 16.44
N ALA A 419 1.31 -39.69 15.82
CA ALA A 419 2.59 -40.37 15.89
C ALA A 419 3.15 -40.40 17.33
N VAL A 420 2.98 -39.33 18.09
CA VAL A 420 3.35 -39.25 19.52
C VAL A 420 2.53 -40.24 20.35
N GLU A 421 1.22 -40.31 20.14
CA GLU A 421 0.34 -41.26 20.84
C GLU A 421 0.73 -42.70 20.52
N ALA A 422 0.95 -43.02 19.24
CA ALA A 422 1.40 -44.33 18.80
C ALA A 422 2.75 -44.71 19.41
N TYR A 423 3.70 -43.77 19.49
CA TYR A 423 5.00 -43.99 20.14
C TYR A 423 4.85 -44.29 21.64
N ASN A 424 4.05 -43.49 22.36
CA ASN A 424 3.92 -43.61 23.80
C ASN A 424 3.14 -44.85 24.25
N THR A 425 2.25 -45.37 23.39
CA THR A 425 1.44 -46.57 23.66
C THR A 425 2.04 -47.84 23.06
N ASN A 426 3.13 -47.75 22.30
CA ASN A 426 3.78 -48.91 21.71
C ASN A 426 4.35 -49.83 22.80
N GLU A 427 3.91 -51.08 22.81
CA GLU A 427 4.26 -52.08 23.84
C GLU A 427 5.78 -52.29 23.95
N LEU A 428 6.49 -52.33 22.81
CA LEU A 428 7.94 -52.50 22.80
C LEU A 428 8.65 -51.28 23.40
N VAL A 429 8.22 -50.07 23.06
CA VAL A 429 8.77 -48.83 23.64
C VAL A 429 8.56 -48.82 25.15
N VAL A 430 7.36 -49.16 25.62
CA VAL A 430 7.04 -49.23 27.05
C VAL A 430 7.92 -50.26 27.76
N ALA A 431 8.05 -51.47 27.19
CA ALA A 431 8.92 -52.49 27.76
C ALA A 431 10.39 -52.04 27.79
N LYS A 432 10.90 -51.45 26.72
CA LYS A 432 12.29 -50.96 26.67
C LYS A 432 12.56 -49.81 27.63
N ARG A 433 11.60 -48.92 27.90
CA ARG A 433 11.71 -47.90 28.95
C ARG A 433 11.86 -48.53 30.34
N GLN A 434 11.08 -49.57 30.62
CA GLN A 434 11.18 -50.31 31.88
C GLN A 434 12.53 -51.03 32.00
N LEU A 435 12.98 -51.69 30.92
CA LEU A 435 14.29 -52.35 30.89
C LEU A 435 15.43 -51.36 31.12
N LEU A 436 15.40 -50.19 30.47
CA LEU A 436 16.41 -49.14 30.66
C LEU A 436 16.48 -48.67 32.12
N GLN A 437 15.33 -48.53 32.79
CA GLN A 437 15.30 -48.18 34.21
C GLN A 437 15.99 -49.23 35.08
N LEU A 438 15.75 -50.52 34.80
CA LEU A 438 16.38 -51.62 35.53
C LEU A 438 17.89 -51.74 35.25
N LEU A 439 18.32 -51.49 34.00
CA LEU A 439 19.74 -51.45 33.64
C LEU A 439 20.47 -50.37 34.43
N ASN A 440 19.94 -49.14 34.44
CA ASN A 440 20.52 -48.05 35.24
C ASN A 440 20.56 -48.38 36.74
N GLU A 441 19.51 -49.03 37.28
CA GLU A 441 19.49 -49.46 38.68
C GLU A 441 20.54 -50.53 38.99
N ALA A 442 20.78 -51.46 38.07
CA ALA A 442 21.81 -52.48 38.19
C ALA A 442 23.22 -51.90 38.13
N GLU A 443 23.46 -50.83 37.35
CA GLU A 443 24.75 -50.12 37.33
C GLU A 443 25.05 -49.40 38.67
N GLU A 444 24.02 -48.91 39.35
CA GLU A 444 24.18 -48.12 40.59
C GLU A 444 24.28 -48.96 41.87
N ILE A 445 24.12 -50.30 41.79
CA ILE A 445 24.01 -51.14 42.97
C ILE A 445 25.35 -51.34 43.71
N ASP A 446 25.34 -51.20 45.04
CA ASP A 446 26.53 -51.49 45.84
C ASP A 446 26.73 -53.01 46.00
N THR A 447 27.80 -53.51 45.39
CA THR A 447 28.17 -54.93 45.44
C THR A 447 29.09 -55.27 46.60
N ASN A 448 29.48 -54.31 47.44
CA ASN A 448 30.41 -54.56 48.54
C ASN A 448 29.85 -55.54 49.57
N GLY A 449 30.59 -56.63 49.81
CA GLY A 449 30.19 -57.66 50.77
C GLY A 449 29.13 -58.64 50.26
N LYS A 450 28.75 -58.57 48.98
CA LYS A 450 27.87 -59.56 48.32
C LYS A 450 28.67 -60.77 47.83
N SER A 451 28.01 -61.91 47.64
CA SER A 451 28.69 -63.12 47.16
C SER A 451 29.04 -63.02 45.68
N GLU A 452 30.14 -63.67 45.28
CA GLU A 452 30.60 -63.71 43.88
C GLU A 452 29.56 -64.32 42.94
N GLU A 453 28.76 -65.27 43.43
CA GLU A 453 27.64 -65.89 42.70
C GLU A 453 26.55 -64.87 42.36
N LEU A 454 26.13 -64.03 43.31
CA LEU A 454 25.11 -63.00 43.10
C LEU A 454 25.61 -61.88 42.18
N ILE A 455 26.88 -61.49 42.33
CA ILE A 455 27.51 -60.48 41.45
C ILE A 455 27.57 -61.01 40.02
N THR A 456 27.96 -62.27 39.83
CA THR A 456 28.03 -62.89 38.50
C THR A 456 26.64 -63.01 37.87
N ALA A 457 25.63 -63.44 38.64
CA ALA A 457 24.25 -63.54 38.16
C ALA A 457 23.70 -62.17 37.71
N LEU A 458 23.94 -61.11 38.48
CA LEU A 458 23.55 -59.75 38.09
C LEU A 458 24.27 -59.29 36.83
N SER A 459 25.59 -59.52 36.72
CA SER A 459 26.36 -59.15 35.53
C SER A 459 25.83 -59.84 34.27
N ILE A 460 25.51 -61.13 34.34
CA ILE A 460 24.94 -61.88 33.20
C ILE A 460 23.57 -61.32 32.81
N ALA A 461 22.69 -61.07 33.79
CA ALA A 461 21.38 -60.51 33.52
C ALA A 461 21.45 -59.09 32.94
N HIS A 462 22.41 -58.28 33.42
CA HIS A 462 22.68 -56.95 32.89
C HIS A 462 23.15 -57.00 31.44
N ASP A 463 24.17 -57.80 31.12
CA ASP A 463 24.70 -57.92 29.76
C ASP A 463 23.62 -58.42 28.77
N ASN A 464 22.82 -59.40 29.18
CA ASN A 464 21.68 -59.88 28.39
C ASN A 464 20.61 -58.78 28.21
N GLY A 465 20.34 -58.01 29.26
CA GLY A 465 19.44 -56.86 29.23
C GLY A 465 19.90 -55.77 28.27
N GLU A 466 21.18 -55.40 28.30
CA GLU A 466 21.76 -54.43 27.36
C GLU A 466 21.69 -54.91 25.92
N MET A 467 22.00 -56.19 25.68
CA MET A 467 21.89 -56.79 24.35
C MET A 467 20.45 -56.71 23.82
N CYS A 468 19.47 -57.07 24.65
CA CYS A 468 18.05 -57.04 24.30
C CYS A 468 17.53 -55.59 24.11
N PHE A 469 17.99 -54.67 24.95
CA PHE A 469 17.65 -53.25 24.84
C PHE A 469 18.14 -52.67 23.51
N ASN A 470 19.40 -52.91 23.15
CA ASN A 470 20.03 -52.36 21.94
C ASN A 470 19.56 -53.03 20.63
N ASP A 471 18.96 -54.22 20.70
CA ASP A 471 18.40 -54.88 19.53
C ASP A 471 17.10 -54.19 19.07
N GLY A 472 17.20 -53.38 18.01
CA GLY A 472 16.06 -52.69 17.41
C GLY A 472 14.96 -53.62 16.87
N ALA A 473 15.27 -54.90 16.63
CA ALA A 473 14.35 -55.92 16.15
C ALA A 473 13.82 -56.84 17.27
N ALA A 474 14.14 -56.56 18.53
CA ALA A 474 13.68 -57.36 19.66
C ALA A 474 12.15 -57.42 19.72
N GLU A 475 11.61 -58.63 19.86
CA GLU A 475 10.19 -58.83 20.15
C GLU A 475 9.89 -58.48 21.61
N VAL A 476 8.66 -58.03 21.88
CA VAL A 476 8.19 -57.67 23.23
C VAL A 476 8.43 -58.81 24.23
N ALA A 477 8.26 -60.07 23.79
CA ALA A 477 8.50 -61.24 24.62
C ALA A 477 9.95 -61.33 25.13
N HIS A 478 10.95 -61.09 24.27
CA HIS A 478 12.36 -61.13 24.66
C HIS A 478 12.73 -60.00 25.62
N VAL A 479 12.17 -58.80 25.41
CA VAL A 479 12.38 -57.67 26.32
C VAL A 479 11.75 -57.96 27.68
N THR A 480 10.57 -58.59 27.70
CA THR A 480 9.87 -58.98 28.93
C THR A 480 10.62 -60.07 29.71
N GLU A 481 11.23 -61.03 29.01
CA GLU A 481 12.10 -62.05 29.62
C GLU A 481 13.33 -61.40 30.25
N ALA A 482 14.03 -60.51 29.51
CA ALA A 482 15.18 -59.77 30.04
C ALA A 482 14.83 -58.90 31.27
N ILE A 483 13.64 -58.27 31.27
CA ILE A 483 13.12 -57.54 32.44
C ILE A 483 12.96 -58.48 33.64
N THR A 484 12.43 -59.68 33.43
CA THR A 484 12.20 -60.66 34.50
C THR A 484 13.52 -61.13 35.09
N ASP A 485 14.46 -61.55 34.23
CA ASP A 485 15.79 -62.01 34.64
C ASP A 485 16.55 -60.95 35.44
N LEU A 486 16.56 -59.70 34.95
CA LEU A 486 17.24 -58.60 35.62
C LEU A 486 16.56 -58.21 36.94
N THR A 487 15.22 -58.25 37.00
CA THR A 487 14.47 -58.01 38.23
C THR A 487 14.79 -59.06 39.29
N ASP A 488 14.83 -60.34 38.92
CA ASP A 488 15.13 -61.44 39.84
C ASP A 488 16.57 -61.34 40.36
N ALA A 489 17.54 -61.02 39.49
CA ALA A 489 18.92 -60.81 39.88
C ALA A 489 19.10 -59.60 40.83
N LEU A 490 18.42 -58.48 40.53
CA LEU A 490 18.39 -57.29 41.39
C LEU A 490 17.75 -57.59 42.76
N ALA A 491 16.68 -58.37 42.81
CA ALA A 491 16.05 -58.77 44.07
C ALA A 491 16.99 -59.66 44.90
N ALA A 492 17.65 -60.63 44.27
CA ALA A 492 18.55 -61.55 44.94
C ALA A 492 19.77 -60.83 45.54
N ILE A 493 20.38 -59.89 44.81
CA ILE A 493 21.54 -59.16 45.32
C ILE A 493 21.19 -58.13 46.40
N LYS A 494 19.95 -57.60 46.42
CA LYS A 494 19.47 -56.68 47.46
C LYS A 494 19.14 -57.38 48.77
N SER A 495 18.74 -58.65 48.72
CA SER A 495 18.59 -59.50 49.91
C SER A 495 19.92 -59.71 50.64
#